data_AF-A0A3D5CKY8-F1
#
_entry.id   AF-A0A3D5CKY8-F1
#
_cell.length_a   1.000
_cell.length_b   1.000
_cell.length_c   1.000
_cell.angle_alpha   90.00
_cell.angle_beta   90.00
_cell.angle_gamma   90.00
#
_symmetry.space_group_name_H-M   'P 1'
#
loop_
_entity.id
_entity.type
_entity.pdbx_description
1 polymer ?
#
loop_
_entity_poly.entity_id
_entity_poly.type
_entity_poly.pdbx_seq_one_letter_code
_entity_poly.pdbx_strand_id
1 'polypeptide(L)'
;MLHISVPKYFSQQNLKLIGLTMMWLGYFLPWVPHRAAALNMGAYDLAEWVLLLPQVQDGSIAISQLNFLALISLAVVLTFEVSLQGGLWRWLLIVVGLAIMMMVPSYPAILYFNTDSTVQLQIALVCGTLTTIISVWYWRDRRWMKLLQGIATALVGYGALRALLLIRPVVGNLYGIIPGIGLGWYITLLGCLFVFVSTISDSGLRVFKE
;
A
#
# COMPACT_ATOMS: atom_id res chain seq x y z
N MET A 1 -13.12 2.96 -40.98
CA MET A 1 -12.96 1.74 -40.15
C MET A 1 -12.74 2.15 -38.70
N LEU A 2 -13.82 2.27 -37.93
CA LEU A 2 -13.76 2.53 -36.49
C LEU A 2 -13.60 1.19 -35.76
N HIS A 3 -12.37 0.79 -35.50
CA HIS A 3 -12.11 -0.36 -34.63
C HIS A 3 -12.40 0.08 -33.19
N ILE A 4 -13.60 -0.23 -32.73
CA ILE A 4 -14.10 0.04 -31.39
C ILE A 4 -13.24 -0.77 -30.39
N SER A 5 -12.19 -0.12 -29.87
CA SER A 5 -11.33 -0.65 -28.79
C SER A 5 -11.92 -0.45 -27.39
N VAL A 6 -13.24 -0.22 -27.30
CA VAL A 6 -13.98 0.00 -26.04
C VAL A 6 -13.93 -1.18 -25.05
N PRO A 7 -13.95 -2.48 -25.45
CA PRO A 7 -13.98 -3.56 -24.47
C PRO A 7 -12.67 -3.70 -23.68
N LYS A 8 -11.52 -3.33 -24.28
CA LYS A 8 -10.21 -3.44 -23.61
C LYS A 8 -10.05 -2.43 -22.49
N TYR A 9 -10.46 -1.17 -22.69
CA TYR A 9 -10.34 -0.14 -21.64
C TYR A 9 -11.21 -0.46 -20.41
N PHE A 10 -12.44 -0.94 -20.65
CA PHE A 10 -13.37 -1.30 -19.58
C PHE A 10 -12.84 -2.48 -18.75
N SER A 11 -12.28 -3.50 -19.40
CA SER A 11 -11.68 -4.66 -18.71
C SER A 11 -10.47 -4.27 -17.85
N GLN A 12 -9.61 -3.36 -18.31
CA GLN A 12 -8.41 -2.94 -17.58
C GLN A 12 -8.77 -2.12 -16.33
N GLN A 13 -9.77 -1.25 -16.45
CA GLN A 13 -10.27 -0.46 -15.33
C GLN A 13 -10.89 -1.35 -14.24
N ASN A 14 -11.68 -2.35 -14.63
CA ASN A 14 -12.24 -3.33 -13.68
C ASN A 14 -11.13 -4.13 -12.98
N LEU A 15 -10.07 -4.51 -13.69
CA LEU A 15 -8.96 -5.24 -13.12
C LEU A 15 -8.17 -4.39 -12.11
N LYS A 16 -7.96 -3.10 -12.39
CA LYS A 16 -7.37 -2.15 -11.44
C LYS A 16 -8.24 -1.96 -10.19
N LEU A 17 -9.57 -1.89 -10.35
CA LEU A 17 -10.52 -1.80 -9.24
C LEU A 17 -10.53 -3.07 -8.38
N ILE A 18 -10.50 -4.24 -8.99
CA ILE A 18 -10.40 -5.52 -8.27
C ILE A 18 -9.07 -5.58 -7.51
N GLY A 19 -7.96 -5.18 -8.15
CA GLY A 19 -6.66 -5.11 -7.48
C GLY A 19 -6.68 -4.15 -6.29
N LEU A 20 -7.28 -2.97 -6.45
CA LEU A 20 -7.38 -1.96 -5.40
C LEU A 20 -8.24 -2.41 -4.22
N THR A 21 -9.39 -3.03 -4.50
CA THR A 21 -10.26 -3.58 -3.44
C THR A 21 -9.58 -4.72 -2.70
N MET A 22 -8.83 -5.59 -3.40
CA MET A 22 -7.98 -6.59 -2.77
C MET A 22 -6.87 -5.95 -1.93
N MET A 23 -6.20 -4.89 -2.38
CA MET A 23 -5.19 -4.20 -1.55
C MET A 23 -5.81 -3.66 -0.25
N TRP A 24 -6.96 -3.00 -0.35
CA TRP A 24 -7.69 -2.47 0.82
C TRP A 24 -8.14 -3.56 1.78
N LEU A 25 -8.78 -4.62 1.27
CA LEU A 25 -9.21 -5.74 2.09
C LEU A 25 -8.00 -6.45 2.71
N GLY A 26 -7.00 -6.77 1.91
CA GLY A 26 -5.81 -7.46 2.38
C GLY A 26 -5.05 -6.69 3.45
N TYR A 27 -5.01 -5.34 3.37
CA TYR A 27 -4.34 -4.50 4.36
C TYR A 27 -4.96 -4.62 5.76
N PHE A 28 -6.29 -4.65 5.82
CA PHE A 28 -7.04 -4.75 7.08
C PHE A 28 -7.28 -6.19 7.54
N LEU A 29 -7.22 -7.16 6.64
CA LEU A 29 -7.31 -8.57 7.00
C LEU A 29 -6.09 -8.98 7.85
N PRO A 30 -6.18 -10.08 8.60
CA PRO A 30 -5.08 -10.51 9.44
C PRO A 30 -3.90 -10.99 8.61
N TRP A 31 -2.73 -10.42 8.89
CA TRP A 31 -1.44 -10.83 8.33
C TRP A 31 -0.77 -11.87 9.23
N VAL A 32 -0.96 -11.74 10.54
CA VAL A 32 -0.56 -12.71 11.56
C VAL A 32 -1.82 -13.28 12.20
N PRO A 33 -2.28 -14.47 11.78
CA PRO A 33 -3.48 -15.09 12.32
C PRO A 33 -3.17 -15.69 13.68
N HIS A 34 -3.95 -15.30 14.70
CA HIS A 34 -3.90 -15.90 16.02
C HIS A 34 -5.29 -16.35 16.48
N ARG A 35 -5.37 -17.41 17.29
CA ARG A 35 -6.63 -17.88 17.89
C ARG A 35 -7.29 -16.86 18.82
N ALA A 36 -6.50 -15.95 19.38
CA ALA A 36 -6.99 -14.89 20.23
C ALA A 36 -7.19 -13.65 19.36
N ALA A 37 -8.40 -13.12 19.34
CA ALA A 37 -8.76 -11.97 18.50
C ALA A 37 -7.87 -10.74 18.77
N ALA A 38 -7.42 -10.56 20.02
CA ALA A 38 -6.52 -9.48 20.41
C ALA A 38 -5.09 -9.59 19.86
N LEU A 39 -4.68 -10.78 19.41
CA LEU A 39 -3.35 -11.04 18.83
C LEU A 39 -3.43 -11.20 17.30
N ASN A 40 -4.60 -10.94 16.72
CA ASN A 40 -4.84 -11.04 15.30
C ASN A 40 -4.51 -9.70 14.63
N MET A 41 -3.27 -9.57 14.16
CA MET A 41 -2.73 -8.27 13.74
C MET A 41 -2.86 -8.08 12.23
N GLY A 42 -3.44 -6.94 11.83
CA GLY A 42 -3.45 -6.44 10.45
C GLY A 42 -2.15 -5.70 10.10
N ALA A 43 -2.01 -5.26 8.86
CA ALA A 43 -0.80 -4.53 8.44
C ALA A 43 -0.62 -3.20 9.17
N TYR A 44 -1.71 -2.50 9.49
CA TYR A 44 -1.67 -1.25 10.26
C TYR A 44 -1.15 -1.47 11.69
N ASP A 45 -1.69 -2.48 12.37
CA ASP A 45 -1.30 -2.83 13.73
C ASP A 45 0.16 -3.31 13.78
N LEU A 46 0.57 -4.11 12.80
CA LEU A 46 1.98 -4.50 12.63
C LEU A 46 2.91 -3.29 12.44
N ALA A 47 2.45 -2.24 11.79
CA ALA A 47 3.26 -1.04 11.56
C ALA A 47 3.67 -0.40 12.90
N GLU A 48 2.73 -0.28 13.84
CA GLU A 48 3.01 0.24 15.19
C GLU A 48 3.74 -0.81 16.06
N TRP A 49 3.31 -2.07 16.00
CA TRP A 49 3.89 -3.14 16.81
C TRP A 49 5.40 -3.34 16.56
N VAL A 50 5.84 -3.16 15.31
CA VAL A 50 7.26 -3.23 14.91
C VAL A 50 8.15 -2.23 15.65
N LEU A 51 7.62 -1.08 16.06
CA LEU A 51 8.39 -0.09 16.83
C LEU A 51 8.69 -0.55 18.25
N LEU A 52 7.87 -1.46 18.78
CA LEU A 52 8.03 -2.01 20.13
C LEU A 52 9.08 -3.13 20.19
N LEU A 53 9.54 -3.63 19.04
CA LEU A 53 10.49 -4.73 19.00
C LEU A 53 11.91 -4.22 19.28
N PRO A 54 12.60 -4.74 20.32
CA PRO A 54 13.96 -4.30 20.64
C PRO A 54 14.92 -4.56 19.47
N GLN A 55 14.71 -5.66 18.74
CA GLN A 55 15.53 -6.03 17.57
C GLN A 55 15.48 -5.01 16.42
N VAL A 56 14.37 -4.26 16.32
CA VAL A 56 14.21 -3.19 15.34
C VAL A 56 14.88 -1.91 15.83
N GLN A 57 14.77 -1.62 17.14
CA GLN A 57 15.44 -0.48 17.79
C GLN A 57 16.96 -0.63 17.78
N ASP A 58 17.46 -1.85 17.98
CA ASP A 58 18.89 -2.18 17.93
C ASP A 58 19.44 -2.25 16.49
N GLY A 59 18.58 -2.08 15.47
CA GLY A 59 18.96 -2.13 14.05
C GLY A 59 19.37 -3.52 13.55
N SER A 60 19.19 -4.57 14.36
CA SER A 60 19.55 -5.96 14.00
C SER A 60 18.70 -6.49 12.84
N ILE A 61 17.50 -5.94 12.66
CA ILE A 61 16.56 -6.29 11.61
C ILE A 61 16.22 -5.04 10.80
N ALA A 62 16.50 -5.06 9.50
CA ALA A 62 16.22 -3.97 8.57
C ALA A 62 14.74 -3.87 8.19
N ILE A 63 13.87 -3.68 9.18
CA ILE A 63 12.43 -3.50 9.01
C ILE A 63 12.01 -2.24 9.74
N SER A 64 11.17 -1.44 9.11
CA SER A 64 10.58 -0.26 9.73
C SER A 64 9.07 -0.28 9.55
N GLN A 65 8.38 0.50 10.39
CA GLN A 65 6.96 0.83 10.25
C GLN A 65 6.60 1.30 8.82
N LEU A 66 7.53 1.97 8.16
CA LEU A 66 7.35 2.51 6.81
C LEU A 66 7.05 1.42 5.77
N ASN A 67 7.54 0.19 5.95
CA ASN A 67 7.27 -0.89 4.99
C ASN A 67 5.78 -1.21 4.92
N PHE A 68 5.07 -1.13 6.05
CA PHE A 68 3.63 -1.34 6.13
C PHE A 68 2.85 -0.07 5.75
N LEU A 69 3.29 1.10 6.23
CA LEU A 69 2.66 2.39 5.90
C LEU A 69 2.81 2.75 4.41
N ALA A 70 3.90 2.36 3.75
CA ALA A 70 4.07 2.55 2.32
C ALA A 70 2.98 1.82 1.51
N LEU A 71 2.46 0.68 2.01
CA LEU A 71 1.42 -0.07 1.32
C LEU A 71 0.08 0.68 1.32
N ILE A 72 -0.32 1.27 2.44
CA ILE A 72 -1.51 2.13 2.49
C ILE A 72 -1.28 3.42 1.70
N SER A 73 -0.08 4.00 1.75
CA SER A 73 0.35 5.14 0.92
C SER A 73 0.08 4.90 -0.56
N LEU A 74 0.50 3.73 -1.06
CA LEU A 74 0.29 3.31 -2.44
C LEU A 74 -1.20 3.13 -2.75
N ALA A 75 -1.94 2.45 -1.87
CA ALA A 75 -3.39 2.27 -2.03
C ALA A 75 -4.12 3.62 -2.12
N VAL A 76 -3.71 4.62 -1.32
CA VAL A 76 -4.26 5.98 -1.34
C VAL A 76 -4.03 6.66 -2.69
N VAL A 77 -2.79 6.65 -3.19
CA VAL A 77 -2.44 7.27 -4.48
C VAL A 77 -3.24 6.64 -5.63
N LEU A 78 -3.35 5.31 -5.64
CA LEU A 78 -4.11 4.57 -6.66
C LEU A 78 -5.62 4.82 -6.56
N THR A 79 -6.15 4.90 -5.34
CA THR A 79 -7.56 5.21 -5.08
C THR A 79 -7.91 6.62 -5.54
N PHE A 80 -7.02 7.58 -5.29
CA PHE A 80 -7.18 8.96 -5.73
C PHE A 80 -7.25 9.05 -7.27
N GLU A 81 -6.36 8.34 -7.97
CA GLU A 81 -6.37 8.33 -9.44
C GLU A 81 -7.70 7.84 -10.02
N VAL A 82 -8.28 6.79 -9.43
CA VAL A 82 -9.62 6.28 -9.80
C VAL A 82 -10.69 7.31 -9.49
N SER A 83 -10.60 7.98 -8.34
CA SER A 83 -11.57 9.00 -7.93
C SER A 83 -11.64 10.20 -8.87
N LEU A 84 -10.56 10.52 -9.59
CA LEU A 84 -10.51 11.62 -10.56
C LEU A 84 -11.35 11.37 -11.83
N GLN A 85 -11.88 10.15 -12.01
CA GLN A 85 -12.69 9.78 -13.18
C GLN A 85 -14.12 10.33 -13.12
N GLY A 86 -14.55 10.87 -11.97
CA GLY A 86 -15.84 11.53 -11.79
C GLY A 86 -17.00 10.58 -11.47
N GLY A 87 -18.18 11.15 -11.23
CA GLY A 87 -19.39 10.40 -10.87
C GLY A 87 -19.34 9.78 -9.47
N LEU A 88 -19.83 8.55 -9.35
CA LEU A 88 -19.89 7.79 -8.09
C LEU A 88 -18.50 7.54 -7.49
N TRP A 89 -17.44 7.53 -8.32
CA TRP A 89 -16.07 7.31 -7.87
C TRP A 89 -15.52 8.46 -7.02
N ARG A 90 -16.13 9.65 -7.05
CA ARG A 90 -15.76 10.77 -6.17
C ARG A 90 -15.92 10.44 -4.68
N TRP A 91 -16.81 9.51 -4.33
CA TRP A 91 -16.98 9.05 -2.96
C TRP A 91 -15.73 8.35 -2.41
N LEU A 92 -14.84 7.85 -3.28
CA LEU A 92 -13.56 7.29 -2.87
C LEU A 92 -12.62 8.34 -2.24
N LEU A 93 -12.84 9.65 -2.45
CA LEU A 93 -12.10 10.69 -1.73
C LEU A 93 -12.29 10.60 -0.22
N ILE A 94 -13.44 10.09 0.26
CA ILE A 94 -13.66 9.87 1.69
C ILE A 94 -12.71 8.78 2.19
N VAL A 95 -12.55 7.70 1.42
CA VAL A 95 -11.62 6.60 1.74
C VAL A 95 -10.18 7.11 1.72
N VAL A 96 -9.80 7.90 0.71
CA VAL A 96 -8.48 8.54 0.62
C VAL A 96 -8.21 9.44 1.83
N GLY A 97 -9.17 10.30 2.20
CA GLY A 97 -9.04 11.19 3.34
C GLY A 97 -8.90 10.44 4.67
N LEU A 98 -9.73 9.41 4.87
CA LEU A 98 -9.69 8.58 6.07
C LEU A 98 -8.37 7.80 6.17
N ALA A 99 -7.88 7.29 5.04
CA ALA A 99 -6.59 6.62 4.96
C ALA A 99 -5.42 7.54 5.30
N ILE A 100 -5.39 8.75 4.76
CA ILE A 100 -4.36 9.75 5.08
C ILE A 100 -4.37 10.03 6.59
N MET A 101 -5.55 10.16 7.20
CA MET A 101 -5.67 10.33 8.65
C MET A 101 -5.08 9.17 9.44
N MET A 102 -5.20 7.92 8.96
CA MET A 102 -4.55 6.76 9.61
C MET A 102 -3.02 6.81 9.48
N MET A 103 -2.47 7.47 8.46
CA MET A 103 -1.02 7.61 8.31
C MET A 103 -0.42 8.72 9.16
N VAL A 104 -1.24 9.66 9.62
CA VAL A 104 -0.78 10.73 10.52
C VAL A 104 -0.34 10.08 11.84
N PRO A 105 0.85 10.42 12.36
CA PRO A 105 1.30 9.88 13.63
C PRO A 105 0.26 10.13 14.72
N SER A 106 -0.01 9.14 15.56
CA SER A 106 -0.99 9.28 16.65
C SER A 106 -0.48 10.25 17.72
N TYR A 107 -1.38 10.94 18.39
CA TYR A 107 -1.03 11.74 19.57
C TYR A 107 -0.70 10.77 20.74
N PRO A 108 0.42 10.92 21.48
CA PRO A 108 1.28 12.10 21.58
C PRO A 108 2.55 12.09 20.70
N ALA A 109 2.78 11.09 19.85
CA ALA A 109 4.01 10.94 19.06
C ALA A 109 4.32 12.16 18.17
N ILE A 110 3.28 12.88 17.71
CA ILE A 110 3.41 14.14 16.96
C ILE A 110 4.26 15.18 17.72
N LEU A 111 4.18 15.23 19.05
CA LEU A 111 4.91 16.22 19.86
C LEU A 111 6.42 15.99 19.84
N TYR A 112 6.85 14.75 19.56
CA TYR A 112 8.25 14.34 19.56
C TYR A 112 8.89 14.38 18.16
N PHE A 113 8.31 15.12 17.21
CA PHE A 113 8.82 15.18 15.84
C PHE A 113 10.28 15.65 15.73
N ASN A 114 10.75 16.49 16.66
CA ASN A 114 12.13 16.98 16.64
C ASN A 114 13.15 15.96 17.17
N THR A 115 12.70 15.00 17.96
CA THR A 115 13.59 14.06 18.68
C THR A 115 13.57 12.66 18.09
N ASP A 116 12.44 12.24 17.50
CA ASP A 116 12.28 10.88 17.00
C ASP A 116 12.34 10.82 15.47
N SER A 117 13.39 10.18 14.96
CA SER A 117 13.60 9.95 13.53
C SER A 117 12.49 9.13 12.88
N THR A 118 11.81 8.26 13.63
CA THR A 118 10.71 7.43 13.14
C THR A 118 9.51 8.29 12.76
N VAL A 119 9.16 9.24 13.65
CA VAL A 119 8.07 10.19 13.44
C VAL A 119 8.38 11.11 12.24
N GLN A 120 9.63 11.56 12.10
CA GLN A 120 10.06 12.35 10.94
C GLN A 120 9.88 11.59 9.63
N LEU A 121 10.28 10.31 9.58
CA LEU A 121 10.10 9.48 8.40
C LEU A 121 8.63 9.22 8.07
N GLN A 122 7.78 9.05 9.09
CA GLN A 122 6.33 8.91 8.89
C GLN A 122 5.71 10.20 8.31
N ILE A 123 6.09 11.37 8.85
CA ILE A 123 5.67 12.68 8.31
C ILE A 123 6.19 12.86 6.89
N ALA A 124 7.46 12.53 6.62
CA ALA A 124 8.04 12.59 5.28
C ALA A 124 7.29 11.69 4.30
N LEU A 125 6.85 10.51 4.74
CA LEU A 125 6.04 9.59 3.95
C LEU A 125 4.66 10.18 3.64
N VAL A 126 3.99 10.80 4.62
CA VAL A 126 2.72 11.52 4.38
C VAL A 126 2.92 12.67 3.37
N CYS A 127 3.93 13.52 3.56
CA CYS A 127 4.27 14.56 2.58
C CYS A 127 4.59 13.98 1.20
N GLY A 128 5.30 12.85 1.14
CA GLY A 128 5.55 12.10 -0.09
C GLY A 128 4.28 11.60 -0.76
N THR A 129 3.30 11.11 -0.01
CA THR A 129 2.00 10.71 -0.58
C THR A 129 1.23 11.89 -1.15
N LEU A 130 1.22 13.04 -0.47
CA LEU A 130 0.54 14.24 -0.96
C LEU A 130 1.19 14.77 -2.23
N THR A 131 2.52 14.82 -2.27
CA THR A 131 3.26 15.27 -3.47
C THR A 131 3.10 14.32 -4.64
N THR A 132 3.05 13.00 -4.40
CA THR A 132 2.77 12.01 -5.45
C THR A 132 1.33 12.10 -5.96
N ILE A 133 0.35 12.34 -5.09
CA ILE A 133 -1.05 12.63 -5.48
C ILE A 133 -1.11 13.84 -6.42
N ILE A 134 -0.46 14.95 -6.05
CA ILE A 134 -0.39 16.17 -6.87
C ILE A 134 0.32 15.89 -8.21
N SER A 135 1.42 15.13 -8.18
CA SER A 135 2.17 14.76 -9.39
C SER A 135 1.35 13.90 -10.34
N VAL A 136 0.61 12.91 -9.82
CA VAL A 136 -0.30 12.06 -10.60
C VAL A 136 -1.45 12.88 -11.19
N TRP A 137 -1.97 13.86 -10.45
CA TRP A 137 -2.98 14.77 -10.96
C TRP A 137 -2.46 15.64 -12.11
N TYR A 138 -1.26 16.21 -11.96
CA TYR A 138 -0.66 17.13 -12.93
C TYR A 138 -0.16 16.43 -14.20
N TRP A 139 0.37 15.20 -14.09
CA TRP A 139 0.98 14.46 -15.20
C TRP A 139 0.25 13.17 -15.58
N ARG A 140 -1.08 13.16 -15.41
CA ARG A 140 -1.95 12.00 -15.63
C ARG A 140 -1.79 11.30 -16.98
N ASP A 141 -1.49 12.05 -18.04
CA ASP A 141 -1.43 11.51 -19.41
C ASP A 141 -0.04 10.98 -19.84
N ARG A 142 0.99 11.16 -19.01
CA ARG A 142 2.37 10.81 -19.38
C ARG A 142 2.63 9.31 -19.15
N ARG A 143 2.99 8.58 -20.20
CA ARG A 143 3.23 7.11 -20.16
C ARG A 143 4.23 6.68 -19.10
N TRP A 144 5.30 7.47 -18.91
CA TRP A 144 6.34 7.22 -17.92
C TRP A 144 5.80 7.18 -16.48
N MET A 145 4.73 7.92 -16.17
CA MET A 145 4.11 7.88 -14.84
C MET A 145 3.45 6.53 -14.57
N LYS A 146 2.84 5.88 -15.57
CA LYS A 146 2.21 4.55 -15.41
C LYS A 146 3.24 3.46 -15.17
N LEU A 147 4.38 3.53 -15.86
CA LEU A 147 5.51 2.63 -15.61
C LEU A 147 6.09 2.85 -14.21
N LEU A 148 6.28 4.11 -13.80
CA LEU A 148 6.74 4.45 -12.45
C LEU A 148 5.76 3.95 -11.37
N GLN A 149 4.45 4.06 -11.60
CA GLN A 149 3.43 3.51 -10.71
C GLN A 149 3.50 1.98 -10.62
N GLY A 150 3.69 1.28 -11.74
CA GLY A 150 3.87 -0.17 -11.74
C GLY A 150 5.13 -0.59 -10.96
N ILE A 151 6.25 0.08 -11.21
CA ILE A 151 7.51 -0.16 -10.47
C ILE A 151 7.34 0.14 -8.99
N ALA A 152 6.71 1.26 -8.62
CA ALA A 152 6.42 1.62 -7.25
C ALA A 152 5.52 0.57 -6.57
N THR A 153 4.50 0.07 -7.28
CA THR A 153 3.62 -1.01 -6.79
C THR A 153 4.42 -2.28 -6.50
N ALA A 154 5.33 -2.67 -7.39
CA ALA A 154 6.17 -3.84 -7.20
C ALA A 154 7.16 -3.66 -6.03
N LEU A 155 7.82 -2.51 -5.91
CA LEU A 155 8.79 -2.22 -4.85
C LEU A 155 8.13 -2.15 -3.47
N VAL A 156 7.02 -1.41 -3.36
CA VAL A 156 6.27 -1.28 -2.11
C VAL A 156 5.63 -2.61 -1.72
N GLY A 157 5.02 -3.31 -2.68
CA GLY A 157 4.46 -4.64 -2.46
C GLY A 157 5.53 -5.62 -1.96
N TYR A 158 6.69 -5.67 -2.63
CA TYR A 158 7.82 -6.51 -2.20
C TYR A 158 8.31 -6.14 -0.79
N GLY A 159 8.46 -4.85 -0.49
CA GLY A 159 8.89 -4.37 0.82
C GLY A 159 7.97 -4.81 1.96
N ALA A 160 6.66 -4.63 1.78
CA ALA A 160 5.66 -5.03 2.78
C ALA A 160 5.59 -6.55 2.96
N LEU A 161 5.57 -7.32 1.86
CA LEU A 161 5.49 -8.78 1.91
C LEU A 161 6.75 -9.39 2.54
N ARG A 162 7.93 -8.82 2.26
CA ARG A 162 9.21 -9.21 2.87
C ARG A 162 9.26 -8.86 4.36
N ALA A 163 8.72 -7.71 4.76
CA ALA A 163 8.70 -7.29 6.16
C ALA A 163 8.00 -8.33 7.05
N LEU A 164 6.86 -8.88 6.62
CA LEU A 164 6.18 -9.93 7.38
C LEU A 164 7.04 -11.20 7.51
N LEU A 165 7.70 -11.62 6.43
CA LEU A 165 8.54 -12.83 6.45
C LEU A 165 9.73 -12.71 7.40
N LEU A 166 10.30 -11.50 7.53
CA LEU A 166 11.41 -11.23 8.44
C LEU A 166 10.96 -11.06 9.91
N ILE A 167 9.75 -10.54 10.15
CA ILE A 167 9.17 -10.45 11.50
C ILE A 167 8.73 -11.82 12.02
N ARG A 168 8.31 -12.72 11.12
CA ARG A 168 7.77 -14.05 11.47
C ARG A 168 8.62 -14.87 12.47
N PRO A 169 9.95 -15.03 12.32
CA PRO A 169 10.76 -15.74 13.31
C PRO A 169 10.81 -15.04 14.66
N VAL A 170 10.76 -13.70 14.69
CA VAL A 170 10.75 -12.90 15.92
C VAL A 170 9.46 -13.13 16.69
N VAL A 171 8.33 -13.07 15.98
CA VAL A 171 7.01 -13.39 16.53
C VAL A 171 6.99 -14.82 17.03
N GLY A 172 7.56 -15.77 16.28
CA GLY A 172 7.66 -17.16 16.70
C GLY A 172 8.38 -17.35 18.03
N ASN A 173 9.41 -16.55 18.29
CA ASN A 173 10.15 -16.59 19.56
C ASN A 173 9.33 -16.01 20.73
N LEU A 174 8.56 -14.94 20.49
CA LEU A 174 7.70 -14.32 21.50
C LEU A 174 6.44 -15.14 21.82
N TYR A 175 5.85 -15.77 20.80
CA TYR A 175 4.62 -16.56 20.92
C TYR A 175 4.88 -18.05 21.22
N GLY A 176 6.14 -18.49 21.21
CA GLY A 176 6.54 -19.89 21.40
C GLY A 176 6.20 -20.82 20.23
N ILE A 177 5.46 -20.33 19.22
CA ILE A 177 5.07 -21.06 18.01
C ILE A 177 5.18 -20.08 16.83
N ILE A 178 5.76 -20.52 15.71
CA ILE A 178 5.84 -19.73 14.49
C ILE A 178 4.41 -19.54 13.94
N PRO A 179 3.87 -18.31 13.92
CA PRO A 179 2.51 -18.09 13.42
C PRO A 179 2.42 -18.43 11.93
N GLY A 180 1.21 -18.82 11.51
CA GLY A 180 0.87 -18.99 10.09
C GLY A 180 0.95 -17.67 9.33
N ILE A 181 0.89 -17.73 8.01
CA ILE A 181 0.72 -16.54 7.18
C ILE A 181 -0.79 -16.28 7.04
N GLY A 182 -1.22 -15.09 7.39
CA GLY A 182 -2.63 -14.71 7.35
C GLY A 182 -3.13 -14.42 5.94
N LEU A 183 -4.46 -14.48 5.78
CA LEU A 183 -5.11 -14.24 4.48
C LEU A 183 -4.82 -12.83 3.92
N GLY A 184 -4.57 -11.85 4.79
CA GLY A 184 -4.25 -10.47 4.38
C GLY A 184 -2.99 -10.39 3.51
N TRP A 185 -1.98 -11.22 3.79
CA TRP A 185 -0.75 -11.27 2.99
C TRP A 185 -1.01 -11.78 1.57
N TYR A 186 -1.79 -12.85 1.41
CA TYR A 186 -2.10 -13.41 0.10
C TYR A 186 -2.97 -12.46 -0.73
N ILE A 187 -3.96 -11.84 -0.09
CA ILE A 187 -4.90 -10.94 -0.76
C ILE A 187 -4.19 -9.64 -1.20
N THR A 188 -3.28 -9.09 -0.38
CA THR A 188 -2.47 -7.93 -0.79
C THR A 188 -1.50 -8.28 -1.92
N LEU A 189 -0.87 -9.45 -1.89
CA LEU A 189 -0.03 -9.92 -3.00
C LEU A 189 -0.82 -9.98 -4.31
N LEU A 190 -2.01 -10.58 -4.30
CA LEU A 190 -2.88 -10.64 -5.47
C LEU A 190 -3.30 -9.24 -5.92
N GLY A 191 -3.65 -8.35 -4.98
CA GLY A 191 -4.01 -6.97 -5.28
C GLY A 191 -2.88 -6.21 -5.99
N CYS A 192 -1.66 -6.30 -5.47
CA CYS A 192 -0.46 -5.71 -6.08
C CYS A 192 -0.20 -6.27 -7.48
N LEU A 193 -0.37 -7.58 -7.68
CA LEU A 193 -0.17 -8.23 -8.98
C LEU A 193 -1.19 -7.75 -10.01
N PHE A 194 -2.48 -7.67 -9.64
CA PHE A 194 -3.52 -7.16 -10.54
C PHE A 194 -3.28 -5.69 -10.91
N VAL A 195 -2.93 -4.84 -9.94
CA VAL A 195 -2.57 -3.43 -10.22
C VAL A 195 -1.37 -3.36 -11.16
N PHE A 196 -0.30 -4.12 -10.89
CA PHE A 196 0.89 -4.16 -11.73
C PHE A 196 0.57 -4.57 -13.17
N VAL A 197 -0.16 -5.67 -13.37
CA VAL A 197 -0.58 -6.15 -14.69
C VAL A 197 -1.44 -5.11 -15.42
N SER A 198 -2.36 -4.43 -14.71
CA SER A 198 -3.20 -3.38 -15.31
C SER A 198 -2.37 -2.19 -15.79
N THR A 199 -1.40 -1.74 -14.99
CA THR A 199 -0.55 -0.58 -15.32
C THR A 199 0.39 -0.86 -16.50
N ILE A 200 0.99 -2.06 -16.55
CA ILE A 200 1.86 -2.46 -17.66
C ILE A 200 1.06 -2.63 -18.95
N SER A 201 -0.09 -3.30 -18.88
CA SER A 201 -0.92 -3.55 -20.06
C SER A 201 -1.40 -2.24 -20.71
N ASP A 202 -1.77 -1.25 -19.90
CA ASP A 202 -2.17 0.08 -20.38
C ASP A 202 -0.99 0.87 -20.98
N SER A 203 0.22 0.69 -20.44
CA SER A 203 1.44 1.29 -21.03
C SER A 203 1.79 0.71 -22.40
N GLY A 204 1.65 -0.61 -22.58
CA GLY A 204 1.96 -1.30 -23.84
C GLY A 204 0.98 -0.99 -24.98
N LEU A 205 -0.31 -0.80 -24.66
CA LEU A 205 -1.34 -0.49 -25.67
C LEU A 205 -1.16 0.88 -26.35
N ARG A 206 -0.49 1.84 -25.71
CA ARG A 206 -0.24 3.16 -26.31
C ARG A 206 1.00 3.19 -27.22
N VAL A 207 1.95 2.27 -27.05
CA VAL A 207 3.17 2.18 -27.87
C VAL A 207 2.84 1.76 -29.31
N PHE A 208 1.86 0.87 -29.52
CA PHE A 208 1.44 0.45 -30.85
C PHE A 208 0.58 1.47 -31.62
N LYS A 209 0.30 2.63 -31.03
CA LYS A 209 -0.56 3.67 -31.61
C LYS A 209 0.20 4.92 -32.08
N GLU A 210 1.49 4.99 -31.81
CA GLU A 210 2.43 5.99 -32.35
C GLU A 210 3.24 5.37 -33.48
#